data_AF-A0A0Q6JSF7-F1
#
_entry.id   AF-A0A0Q6JSF7-F1
#
_cell.length_a   1.000
_cell.length_b   1.000
_cell.length_c   1.000
_cell.angle_alpha   90.00
_cell.angle_beta   90.00
_cell.angle_gamma   90.00
#
_symmetry.space_group_name_H-M   'P 1'
#
loop_
_entity.id
_entity.type
_entity.pdbx_description
1 polymer ?
#
loop_
_entity_poly.entity_id
_entity_poly.type
_entity_poly.pdbx_seq_one_letter_code
_entity_poly.pdbx_strand_id
1 'polypeptide(L)'
;MGLVAIAPSFSPAGGASPWQFLAALMITPPLHRPYAEPFLVAEWTLRYEIIFYLLFLVLLKSRSLFVVLTLPVLIAGMVSLSSTTEEPTNFWVAPYFLLFFMGMAGGWAFKSLPIGRPAWLLVLGLAGLIACAWVAYRTDITPLLTVAIGLVSTIVVVGAARAETGRPSALARVFTFLGDASYSIYLVHYPLLSISTKMLMPVTNSPYLAFLIVTGLALAGGIGCHLMVERPLLRRIPRRPPGFGRRAKES
;
A
#
# COMPACT_ATOMS: atom_id res chain seq x y z
N MET A 1 -22.37 -29.91 23.09
CA MET A 1 -22.59 -28.46 22.88
C MET A 1 -21.70 -27.65 23.82
N GLY A 2 -20.42 -27.58 23.52
CA GLY A 2 -19.44 -26.85 24.32
C GLY A 2 -18.07 -26.91 23.64
N LEU A 3 -17.40 -25.76 23.54
CA LEU A 3 -16.08 -25.53 22.91
C LEU A 3 -16.04 -25.26 21.39
N VAL A 4 -16.89 -24.36 20.88
CA VAL A 4 -16.67 -23.71 19.55
C VAL A 4 -16.56 -22.18 19.67
N ALA A 5 -16.64 -21.59 20.86
CA ALA A 5 -16.95 -20.17 21.03
C ALA A 5 -15.75 -19.21 21.28
N ILE A 6 -14.50 -19.58 21.03
CA ILE A 6 -13.36 -18.65 21.19
C ILE A 6 -12.27 -18.85 20.12
N ALA A 7 -12.67 -19.08 18.86
CA ALA A 7 -11.79 -18.74 17.76
C ALA A 7 -12.29 -17.39 17.23
N PRO A 8 -11.54 -16.29 17.38
CA PRO A 8 -11.82 -15.12 16.57
C PRO A 8 -11.75 -15.63 15.14
N SER A 9 -12.87 -15.59 14.42
CA SER A 9 -12.89 -15.90 12.99
C SER A 9 -12.08 -14.80 12.31
N PHE A 10 -10.76 -14.97 12.27
CA PHE A 10 -9.82 -14.05 11.62
C PHE A 10 -9.97 -14.07 10.10
N SER A 11 -10.66 -15.08 9.55
CA SER A 11 -11.05 -15.16 8.15
C SER A 11 -12.58 -15.08 8.02
N PRO A 12 -13.10 -14.36 6.99
CA PRO A 12 -14.50 -14.47 6.56
C PRO A 12 -14.87 -15.89 6.13
N ALA A 13 -13.89 -16.69 5.71
CA ALA A 13 -14.05 -18.12 5.41
C ALA A 13 -13.75 -18.94 6.68
N GLY A 14 -14.79 -19.55 7.25
CA GLY A 14 -14.63 -20.43 8.41
C GLY A 14 -13.58 -21.53 8.18
N GLY A 15 -12.70 -21.74 9.18
CA GLY A 15 -11.73 -22.82 9.21
C GLY A 15 -10.43 -22.55 8.43
N ALA A 16 -9.55 -21.71 8.98
CA ALA A 16 -8.21 -21.56 8.45
C ALA A 16 -7.36 -22.79 8.79
N SER A 17 -6.95 -23.56 7.78
CA SER A 17 -6.00 -24.65 7.99
C SER A 17 -4.58 -24.07 8.25
N PRO A 18 -3.73 -24.72 9.07
CA PRO A 18 -2.35 -24.28 9.28
C PRO A 18 -1.56 -24.11 7.97
N TRP A 19 -1.90 -24.91 6.95
CA TRP A 19 -1.33 -24.80 5.61
C TRP A 19 -1.74 -23.51 4.88
N GLN A 20 -2.98 -23.05 5.02
CA GLN A 20 -3.40 -21.76 4.45
C GLN A 20 -2.69 -20.60 5.13
N PHE A 21 -2.44 -20.68 6.43
CA PHE A 21 -1.64 -19.69 7.16
C PHE A 21 -0.19 -19.65 6.66
N LEU A 22 0.43 -20.81 6.46
CA LEU A 22 1.79 -20.90 5.89
C LEU A 22 1.83 -20.43 4.43
N ALA A 23 0.84 -20.78 3.61
CA ALA A 23 0.74 -20.33 2.22
C ALA A 23 0.56 -18.81 2.12
N ALA A 24 -0.25 -18.21 3.00
CA ALA A 24 -0.39 -16.76 3.13
C ALA A 24 0.92 -16.10 3.58
N LEU A 25 1.66 -16.71 4.52
CA LEU A 25 2.97 -16.24 4.97
C LEU A 25 4.05 -16.35 3.86
N MET A 26 3.97 -17.39 3.03
CA MET A 26 4.86 -17.59 1.88
C MET A 26 4.41 -16.82 0.63
N ILE A 27 3.26 -16.13 0.69
CA ILE A 27 2.76 -15.22 -0.35
C ILE A 27 2.60 -15.98 -1.70
N THR A 28 2.28 -17.27 -1.62
CA THR A 28 2.08 -18.12 -2.79
C THR A 28 0.70 -17.87 -3.40
N PRO A 29 0.58 -17.66 -4.72
CA PRO A 29 -0.72 -17.53 -5.35
C PRO A 29 -1.55 -18.82 -5.15
N PRO A 30 -2.82 -18.73 -4.74
CA PRO A 30 -3.62 -19.90 -4.39
C PRO A 30 -3.92 -20.72 -5.63
N LEU A 31 -3.38 -21.95 -5.68
CA LEU A 31 -3.48 -22.85 -6.83
C LEU A 31 -4.91 -23.33 -7.11
N HIS A 32 -5.82 -23.30 -6.14
CA HIS A 32 -7.13 -23.97 -6.23
C HIS A 32 -8.35 -23.08 -6.00
N ARG A 33 -8.17 -21.84 -5.56
CA ARG A 33 -9.25 -20.84 -5.40
C ARG A 33 -8.67 -19.44 -5.58
N PRO A 34 -8.82 -18.81 -6.76
CA PRO A 34 -8.45 -17.41 -6.97
C PRO A 34 -9.13 -16.46 -5.98
N TYR A 35 -10.26 -16.90 -5.39
CA TYR A 35 -11.16 -16.14 -4.51
C TYR A 35 -11.28 -16.71 -3.09
N ALA A 36 -10.35 -17.55 -2.62
CA ALA A 36 -10.32 -17.83 -1.19
C ALA A 36 -9.97 -16.52 -0.47
N GLU A 37 -10.92 -15.96 0.27
CA GLU A 37 -10.74 -14.78 1.11
C GLU A 37 -9.39 -14.88 1.83
N PRO A 38 -8.42 -14.01 1.50
CA PRO A 38 -7.07 -14.15 2.00
C PRO A 38 -7.10 -14.12 3.52
N PHE A 39 -6.21 -14.91 4.14
CA PHE A 39 -6.19 -15.04 5.60
C PHE A 39 -5.94 -13.67 6.26
N LEU A 40 -5.12 -12.84 5.60
CA LEU A 40 -5.02 -11.41 5.85
C LEU A 40 -5.72 -10.68 4.71
N VAL A 41 -6.70 -9.83 5.01
CA VAL A 41 -7.33 -8.98 3.98
C VAL A 41 -6.30 -8.10 3.25
N ALA A 42 -5.15 -7.82 3.88
CA ALA A 42 -4.03 -7.10 3.28
C ALA A 42 -3.15 -7.94 2.31
N GLU A 43 -3.33 -9.27 2.25
CA GLU A 43 -2.44 -10.17 1.52
C GLU A 43 -2.43 -9.90 0.01
N TRP A 44 -3.57 -9.49 -0.56
CA TRP A 44 -3.70 -9.33 -2.01
C TRP A 44 -2.78 -8.22 -2.54
N THR A 45 -2.66 -7.06 -1.87
CA THR A 45 -1.66 -6.04 -2.30
C THR A 45 -0.24 -6.42 -1.93
N LEU A 46 -0.05 -7.09 -0.78
CA LEU A 46 1.26 -7.44 -0.25
C LEU A 46 2.06 -8.31 -1.24
N ARG A 47 1.36 -9.17 -2.00
CA ARG A 47 1.94 -9.94 -3.11
C ARG A 47 2.61 -9.04 -4.16
N TYR A 48 1.96 -7.95 -4.56
CA TYR A 48 2.52 -7.00 -5.52
C TYR A 48 3.71 -6.25 -4.93
N GLU A 49 3.65 -5.88 -3.64
CA GLU A 49 4.75 -5.21 -2.94
C GLU A 49 6.02 -6.06 -2.92
N ILE A 50 5.92 -7.36 -2.61
CA ILE A 50 7.09 -8.25 -2.62
C ILE A 50 7.71 -8.35 -4.01
N ILE A 51 6.89 -8.51 -5.05
CA ILE A 51 7.40 -8.56 -6.42
C ILE A 51 8.08 -7.23 -6.78
N PHE A 52 7.49 -6.11 -6.40
CA PHE A 52 8.11 -4.80 -6.57
C PHE A 52 9.49 -4.73 -5.89
N TYR A 53 9.62 -5.18 -4.64
CA TYR A 53 10.90 -5.20 -3.94
C TYR A 53 11.92 -6.14 -4.59
N LEU A 54 11.49 -7.30 -5.09
CA LEU A 54 12.36 -8.21 -5.84
C LEU A 54 12.85 -7.59 -7.16
N LEU A 55 11.96 -6.93 -7.90
CA LEU A 55 12.32 -6.18 -9.10
C LEU A 55 13.31 -5.05 -8.75
N PHE A 56 13.09 -4.33 -7.67
CA PHE A 56 14.00 -3.28 -7.22
C PHE A 56 15.37 -3.85 -6.79
N LEU A 57 15.42 -5.03 -6.16
CA LEU A 57 16.66 -5.73 -5.88
C LEU A 57 17.41 -6.10 -7.16
N VAL A 58 16.70 -6.55 -8.20
CA VAL A 58 17.28 -6.80 -9.53
C VAL A 58 17.83 -5.51 -10.13
N LEU A 59 17.12 -4.39 -10.03
CA LEU A 59 17.58 -3.08 -10.51
C LEU A 59 18.93 -2.68 -9.89
N LEU A 60 19.13 -2.96 -8.60
CA LEU A 60 20.40 -2.69 -7.91
C LEU A 60 21.56 -3.54 -8.45
N LYS A 61 21.29 -4.75 -8.94
CA LYS A 61 22.30 -5.67 -9.48
C LYS A 61 22.55 -5.48 -10.98
N SER A 62 21.49 -5.30 -11.77
CA SER A 62 21.56 -5.16 -13.23
C SER A 62 20.37 -4.37 -13.77
N ARG A 63 20.66 -3.23 -14.41
CA ARG A 63 19.65 -2.40 -15.07
C ARG A 63 19.02 -3.09 -16.28
N SER A 64 19.81 -3.85 -17.06
CA SER A 64 19.30 -4.55 -18.23
C SER A 64 18.32 -5.65 -17.85
N LEU A 65 18.64 -6.44 -16.81
CA LEU A 65 17.75 -7.49 -16.32
C LEU A 65 16.47 -6.90 -15.73
N PHE A 66 16.55 -5.77 -15.02
CA PHE A 66 15.37 -5.07 -14.54
C PHE A 66 14.43 -4.67 -15.68
N VAL A 67 14.96 -4.06 -16.75
CA VAL A 67 14.14 -3.68 -17.92
C VAL A 67 13.49 -4.91 -18.55
N VAL A 68 14.25 -6.00 -18.73
CA VAL A 68 13.71 -7.26 -19.30
C VAL A 68 12.58 -7.85 -18.46
N LEU A 69 12.68 -7.81 -17.13
CA LEU A 69 11.64 -8.35 -16.24
C LEU A 69 10.45 -7.42 -16.05
N THR A 70 10.66 -6.10 -16.12
CA THR A 70 9.60 -5.11 -15.90
C THR A 70 8.80 -4.78 -17.15
N LEU A 71 9.40 -4.83 -18.33
CA LEU A 71 8.73 -4.48 -19.58
C LEU A 71 7.49 -5.34 -19.85
N PRO A 72 7.51 -6.68 -19.68
CA PRO A 72 6.31 -7.50 -19.85
C PRO A 72 5.21 -7.14 -18.85
N VAL A 73 5.58 -6.85 -17.59
CA VAL A 73 4.64 -6.47 -16.53
C VAL A 73 4.00 -5.10 -16.83
N LEU A 74 4.78 -4.14 -17.33
CA LEU A 74 4.29 -2.86 -17.80
C LEU A 74 3.31 -3.02 -18.96
N ILE A 75 3.68 -3.81 -19.97
CA ILE A 75 2.81 -4.07 -21.13
C ILE A 75 1.51 -4.73 -20.68
N ALA A 76 1.58 -5.75 -19.82
CA ALA A 76 0.40 -6.43 -19.27
C ALA A 76 -0.51 -5.44 -18.50
N GLY A 77 0.07 -4.59 -17.66
CA GLY A 77 -0.66 -3.53 -16.97
C GLY A 77 -1.34 -2.55 -17.93
N MET A 78 -0.68 -2.17 -19.03
CA MET A 78 -1.28 -1.28 -20.05
C MET A 78 -2.43 -1.96 -20.80
N VAL A 79 -2.29 -3.25 -21.14
CA VAL A 79 -3.38 -4.02 -21.78
C VAL A 79 -4.61 -4.08 -20.87
N SER A 80 -4.41 -4.19 -19.55
CA SER A 80 -5.50 -4.21 -18.57
C SER A 80 -6.39 -2.96 -18.59
N LEU A 81 -5.89 -1.82 -19.07
CA LEU A 81 -6.65 -0.57 -19.16
C LEU A 81 -7.81 -0.63 -20.16
N SER A 82 -7.76 -1.58 -21.09
CA SER A 82 -8.84 -1.82 -22.04
C SER A 82 -9.94 -2.73 -21.48
N SER A 83 -9.70 -3.36 -20.33
CA SER A 83 -10.67 -4.24 -19.66
C SER A 83 -11.72 -3.40 -18.93
N THR A 84 -12.99 -3.75 -19.11
CA THR A 84 -14.13 -3.19 -18.38
C THR A 84 -14.50 -3.99 -17.14
N THR A 85 -13.80 -5.09 -16.85
CA THR A 85 -14.03 -5.90 -15.66
C THR A 85 -13.41 -5.25 -14.43
N GLU A 86 -14.11 -5.32 -13.30
CA GLU A 86 -13.73 -4.69 -12.02
C GLU A 86 -12.37 -5.16 -11.49
N GLU A 87 -12.07 -6.45 -11.64
CA GLU A 87 -10.87 -7.07 -11.11
C GLU A 87 -10.10 -7.77 -12.26
N PRO A 88 -8.77 -7.54 -12.35
CA PRO A 88 -7.93 -8.34 -13.24
C PRO A 88 -8.02 -9.80 -12.80
N THR A 89 -8.65 -10.64 -13.62
CA THR A 89 -8.76 -12.08 -13.38
C THR A 89 -7.39 -12.77 -13.31
N ASN A 90 -6.34 -12.10 -13.79
CA ASN A 90 -4.96 -12.55 -13.73
C ASN A 90 -4.10 -11.54 -12.95
N PHE A 91 -3.53 -12.04 -11.85
CA PHE A 91 -2.56 -11.34 -11.01
C PHE A 91 -1.46 -10.62 -11.80
N TRP A 92 -0.92 -11.24 -12.86
CA TRP A 92 0.17 -10.68 -13.65
C TRP A 92 -0.24 -9.53 -14.59
N VAL A 93 -1.54 -9.38 -14.82
CA VAL A 93 -2.13 -8.38 -15.72
C VAL A 93 -2.78 -7.25 -14.90
N ALA A 94 -2.59 -7.22 -13.59
CA ALA A 94 -3.21 -6.21 -12.76
C ALA A 94 -2.60 -4.81 -12.95
N PRO A 95 -3.42 -3.73 -12.91
CA PRO A 95 -2.95 -2.35 -13.09
C PRO A 95 -2.08 -1.88 -11.91
N TYR A 96 -2.07 -2.60 -10.79
CA TYR A 96 -1.33 -2.20 -9.58
C TYR A 96 0.18 -2.09 -9.81
N PHE A 97 0.75 -2.86 -10.73
CA PHE A 97 2.15 -2.70 -11.11
C PHE A 97 2.44 -1.29 -11.65
N LEU A 98 1.52 -0.72 -12.45
CA LEU A 98 1.67 0.63 -13.01
C LEU A 98 1.78 1.70 -11.91
N LEU A 99 1.08 1.51 -10.78
CA LEU A 99 1.12 2.43 -9.64
C LEU A 99 2.53 2.53 -9.05
N PHE A 100 3.27 1.43 -8.98
CA PHE A 100 4.67 1.46 -8.53
C PHE A 100 5.57 2.26 -9.50
N PHE A 101 5.36 2.12 -10.81
CA PHE A 101 6.09 2.92 -11.80
C PHE A 101 5.74 4.40 -11.72
N MET A 102 4.49 4.75 -11.43
CA MET A 102 4.11 6.14 -11.15
C MET A 102 4.82 6.68 -9.91
N GLY A 103 4.93 5.90 -8.84
CA GLY A 103 5.73 6.26 -7.67
C GLY A 103 7.20 6.52 -8.01
N MET A 104 7.82 5.65 -8.81
CA MET A 104 9.19 5.85 -9.30
C MET A 104 9.32 7.11 -10.18
N ALA A 105 8.37 7.35 -11.08
CA ALA A 105 8.32 8.54 -11.91
C ALA A 105 8.15 9.81 -11.04
N GLY A 106 7.36 9.75 -9.98
CA GLY A 106 7.21 10.81 -8.98
C GLY A 106 8.51 11.13 -8.26
N GLY A 107 9.25 10.10 -7.81
CA GLY A 107 10.58 10.28 -7.21
C GLY A 107 11.59 10.89 -8.17
N TRP A 108 11.59 10.45 -9.44
CA TRP A 108 12.41 11.03 -10.49
C TRP A 108 12.04 12.50 -10.78
N ALA A 109 10.74 12.81 -10.86
CA ALA A 109 10.22 14.16 -11.07
C ALA A 109 10.60 15.09 -9.91
N PHE A 110 10.48 14.60 -8.67
CA PHE A 110 10.93 15.32 -7.48
C PHE A 110 12.43 15.64 -7.51
N LYS A 111 13.27 14.80 -8.11
CA LYS A 111 14.71 15.08 -8.19
C LYS A 111 15.08 15.96 -9.39
N SER A 112 14.45 15.74 -10.54
CA SER A 112 14.97 16.17 -11.84
C SER A 112 14.22 17.35 -12.45
N LEU A 113 12.95 17.55 -12.10
CA LEU A 113 12.14 18.61 -12.72
C LEU A 113 12.14 19.89 -11.86
N PRO A 114 12.39 21.08 -12.45
CA PRO A 114 12.24 22.34 -11.75
C PRO A 114 10.75 22.63 -11.53
N ILE A 115 10.26 22.39 -10.30
CA ILE A 115 8.86 22.61 -9.95
C ILE A 115 8.75 24.00 -9.31
N GLY A 116 8.43 25.00 -10.13
CA GLY A 116 8.34 26.40 -9.67
C GLY A 116 7.10 26.73 -8.84
N ARG A 117 6.03 25.93 -8.93
CA ARG A 117 4.74 26.16 -8.28
C ARG A 117 4.17 24.90 -7.62
N PRO A 118 4.82 24.36 -6.58
CA PRO A 118 4.43 23.08 -5.98
C PRO A 118 3.04 23.10 -5.33
N ALA A 119 2.61 24.24 -4.79
CA ALA A 119 1.26 24.38 -4.22
C ALA A 119 0.15 24.15 -5.27
N TRP A 120 0.35 24.59 -6.52
CA TRP A 120 -0.61 24.36 -7.60
C TRP A 120 -0.69 22.89 -7.99
N LEU A 121 0.45 22.17 -7.99
CA LEU A 121 0.45 20.72 -8.19
C LEU A 121 -0.31 20.01 -7.07
N LEU A 122 -0.10 20.41 -5.82
CA LEU A 122 -0.83 19.85 -4.68
C LEU A 122 -2.34 20.06 -4.82
N VAL A 123 -2.78 21.29 -5.13
CA VAL A 123 -4.20 21.61 -5.33
C VAL A 123 -4.78 20.82 -6.51
N LEU A 124 -4.07 20.75 -7.64
CA LEU A 124 -4.50 19.99 -8.81
C LEU A 124 -4.63 18.49 -8.50
N GLY A 125 -3.65 17.92 -7.79
CA GLY A 125 -3.68 16.53 -7.37
C GLY A 125 -4.83 16.24 -6.41
N LEU A 126 -5.08 17.11 -5.43
CA LEU A 126 -6.20 16.97 -4.49
C LEU A 126 -7.55 17.09 -5.21
N ALA A 127 -7.70 18.04 -6.13
CA ALA A 127 -8.90 18.17 -6.94
C ALA A 127 -9.13 16.91 -7.81
N GLY A 128 -8.07 16.39 -8.42
CA GLY A 128 -8.11 15.13 -9.16
C GLY A 128 -8.48 13.93 -8.29
N LEU A 129 -7.97 13.86 -7.05
CA LEU A 129 -8.28 12.79 -6.12
C LEU A 129 -9.75 12.84 -5.65
N ILE A 130 -10.27 14.04 -5.39
CA ILE A 130 -11.70 14.25 -5.09
C ILE A 130 -12.56 13.84 -6.30
N ALA A 131 -12.16 14.23 -7.52
CA ALA A 131 -12.87 13.84 -8.74
C ALA A 131 -12.88 12.31 -8.93
N CYS A 132 -11.73 11.65 -8.73
CA CYS A 132 -11.64 10.19 -8.81
C CYS A 132 -12.50 9.51 -7.72
N ALA A 133 -12.48 10.02 -6.49
CA ALA A 133 -13.30 9.50 -5.40
C ALA A 133 -14.80 9.65 -5.69
N TRP A 134 -15.20 10.77 -6.29
CA TRP A 134 -16.58 10.99 -6.70
C TRP A 134 -17.05 10.00 -7.77
N VAL A 135 -16.18 9.67 -8.73
CA VAL A 135 -16.44 8.65 -9.75
C VAL A 135 -16.52 7.27 -9.10
N ALA A 136 -15.53 6.90 -8.28
CA ALA A 136 -15.48 5.62 -7.56
C ALA A 136 -16.68 5.37 -6.64
N TYR A 137 -17.31 6.44 -6.14
CA TYR A 137 -18.54 6.33 -5.35
C TYR A 137 -19.77 5.96 -6.18
N ARG A 138 -19.76 6.25 -7.48
CA ARG A 138 -20.92 6.05 -8.39
C ARG A 138 -20.76 4.89 -9.37
N THR A 139 -19.53 4.43 -9.56
CA THR A 139 -19.18 3.41 -10.55
C THR A 139 -18.17 2.46 -9.94
N ASP A 140 -18.09 1.25 -10.50
CA ASP A 140 -17.10 0.28 -10.08
C ASP A 140 -15.67 0.75 -10.36
N ILE A 141 -14.73 0.25 -9.57
CA ILE A 141 -13.31 0.62 -9.68
C ILE A 141 -12.72 -0.11 -10.88
N THR A 142 -12.61 0.59 -12.01
CA THR A 142 -11.99 0.04 -13.21
C THR A 142 -10.45 0.15 -13.15
N PRO A 143 -9.72 -0.63 -13.98
CA PRO A 143 -8.27 -0.48 -14.12
C PRO A 143 -7.85 0.94 -14.52
N LEU A 144 -8.64 1.60 -15.37
CA LEU A 144 -8.39 3.00 -15.77
C LEU A 144 -8.54 3.96 -14.58
N LEU A 145 -9.60 3.82 -13.79
CA LEU A 145 -9.81 4.64 -12.59
C LEU A 145 -8.71 4.40 -11.56
N THR A 146 -8.24 3.17 -11.41
CA THR A 146 -7.09 2.81 -10.55
C THR A 146 -5.83 3.56 -10.97
N VAL A 147 -5.50 3.57 -12.26
CA VAL A 147 -4.37 4.32 -12.83
C VAL A 147 -4.56 5.83 -12.65
N ALA A 148 -5.76 6.35 -12.84
CA ALA A 148 -6.07 7.77 -12.61
C ALA A 148 -5.82 8.16 -11.15
N ILE A 149 -6.27 7.34 -10.18
CA ILE A 149 -6.02 7.51 -8.75
C ILE A 149 -4.50 7.51 -8.47
N GLY A 150 -3.76 6.57 -9.06
CA GLY A 150 -2.30 6.53 -8.95
C GLY A 150 -1.60 7.79 -9.45
N LEU A 151 -2.04 8.30 -10.60
CA LEU A 151 -1.49 9.50 -11.20
C LEU A 151 -1.74 10.73 -10.32
N VAL A 152 -2.99 10.96 -9.91
CA VAL A 152 -3.32 12.14 -9.07
C VAL A 152 -2.66 12.03 -7.70
N SER A 153 -2.54 10.83 -7.14
CA SER A 153 -1.80 10.58 -5.89
C SER A 153 -0.31 10.91 -6.05
N THR A 154 0.29 10.54 -7.17
CA THR A 154 1.69 10.88 -7.48
C THR A 154 1.88 12.40 -7.55
N ILE A 155 0.95 13.11 -8.20
CA ILE A 155 0.96 14.57 -8.29
C ILE A 155 0.85 15.20 -6.89
N VAL A 156 -0.05 14.69 -6.04
CA VAL A 156 -0.19 15.13 -4.64
C VAL A 156 1.12 14.96 -3.88
N VAL A 157 1.73 13.77 -3.93
CA VAL A 157 2.97 13.46 -3.21
C VAL A 157 4.12 14.35 -3.66
N VAL A 158 4.31 14.49 -4.98
CA VAL A 158 5.37 15.36 -5.53
C VAL A 158 5.12 16.83 -5.19
N GLY A 159 3.88 17.30 -5.31
CA GLY A 159 3.49 18.66 -4.96
C GLY A 159 3.73 18.98 -3.49
N ALA A 160 3.27 18.10 -2.59
CA ALA A 160 3.46 18.23 -1.14
C ALA A 160 4.96 18.20 -0.76
N ALA A 161 5.71 17.22 -1.26
CA ALA A 161 7.14 17.09 -0.96
C ALA A 161 7.94 18.31 -1.43
N ARG A 162 7.62 18.86 -2.61
CA ARG A 162 8.27 20.08 -3.12
C ARG A 162 7.86 21.33 -2.35
N ALA A 163 6.60 21.46 -1.95
CA ALA A 163 6.13 22.61 -1.19
C ALA A 163 6.82 22.74 0.18
N GLU A 164 7.20 21.61 0.77
CA GLU A 164 7.84 21.52 2.09
C GLU A 164 9.39 21.49 2.02
N THR A 165 9.98 21.55 0.81
CA THR A 165 11.44 21.52 0.65
C THR A 165 12.09 22.74 1.31
N GLY A 166 12.83 22.51 2.40
CA GLY A 166 13.58 23.53 3.13
C GLY A 166 12.87 24.15 4.33
N ARG A 167 11.57 23.90 4.54
CA ARG A 167 10.79 24.41 5.68
C ARG A 167 9.65 23.47 6.08
N PRO A 168 9.94 22.31 6.70
CA PRO A 168 8.91 21.34 7.07
C PRO A 168 7.94 21.90 8.13
N SER A 169 6.67 22.00 7.77
CA SER A 169 5.57 22.40 8.64
C SER A 169 5.31 21.36 9.74
N ALA A 170 4.61 21.77 10.82
CA ALA A 170 4.19 20.83 11.86
C ALA A 170 3.27 19.74 11.28
N LEU A 171 2.42 20.12 10.33
CA LEU A 171 1.53 19.20 9.62
C LEU A 171 2.32 18.19 8.78
N ALA A 172 3.36 18.63 8.06
CA ALA A 172 4.23 17.73 7.31
C ALA A 172 4.87 16.67 8.22
N ARG A 173 5.33 17.04 9.43
CA ARG A 173 5.88 16.08 10.39
C ARG A 173 4.87 15.02 10.82
N VAL A 174 3.61 15.41 11.02
CA VAL A 174 2.52 14.48 11.36
C VAL A 174 2.27 13.51 10.21
N PHE A 175 2.20 13.99 8.97
CA PHE A 175 2.02 13.12 7.80
C PHE A 175 3.22 12.22 7.53
N THR A 176 4.46 12.70 7.75
CA THR A 176 5.65 11.84 7.69
C THR A 176 5.57 10.74 8.73
N PHE A 177 5.20 11.05 9.97
CA PHE A 177 5.03 10.04 11.02
C PHE A 177 3.93 9.02 10.70
N LEU A 178 2.78 9.47 10.20
CA LEU A 178 1.71 8.59 9.74
C LEU A 178 2.15 7.72 8.55
N GLY A 179 2.95 8.28 7.64
CA GLY A 179 3.58 7.54 6.55
C GLY A 179 4.55 6.48 7.05
N ASP A 180 5.41 6.81 8.01
CA ASP A 180 6.33 5.85 8.64
C ASP A 180 5.57 4.72 9.35
N ALA A 181 4.40 5.01 9.93
CA ALA A 181 3.52 4.02 10.57
C ALA A 181 2.57 3.29 9.62
N SER A 182 2.52 3.70 8.34
CA SER A 182 1.47 3.26 7.40
C SER A 182 1.50 1.76 7.16
N TYR A 183 2.68 1.12 7.13
CA TYR A 183 2.81 -0.32 6.95
C TYR A 183 2.20 -1.10 8.12
N SER A 184 2.50 -0.71 9.36
CA SER A 184 1.89 -1.32 10.54
C SER A 184 0.37 -1.12 10.57
N ILE A 185 -0.10 0.10 10.31
CA ILE A 185 -1.54 0.40 10.21
C ILE A 185 -2.18 -0.48 9.15
N TYR A 186 -1.57 -0.58 7.98
CA TYR A 186 -2.02 -1.41 6.87
C TYR A 186 -2.17 -2.89 7.24
N LEU A 187 -1.24 -3.46 8.00
CA LEU A 187 -1.31 -4.87 8.39
C LEU A 187 -2.40 -5.15 9.44
N VAL A 188 -2.60 -4.25 10.41
CA VAL A 188 -3.43 -4.54 11.58
C VAL A 188 -4.82 -3.89 11.57
N HIS A 189 -5.08 -2.92 10.69
CA HIS A 189 -6.35 -2.20 10.71
C HIS A 189 -7.55 -3.13 10.53
N TYR A 190 -7.56 -4.05 9.56
CA TYR A 190 -8.69 -4.96 9.35
C TYR A 190 -9.03 -5.84 10.58
N PRO A 191 -8.07 -6.56 11.19
CA PRO A 191 -8.32 -7.28 12.45
C PRO A 191 -8.87 -6.38 13.55
N LEU A 192 -8.29 -5.19 13.73
CA LEU A 192 -8.73 -4.25 14.75
C LEU A 192 -10.13 -3.70 14.47
N LEU A 193 -10.46 -3.39 13.22
CA LEU A 193 -11.79 -2.98 12.80
C LEU A 193 -12.81 -4.08 13.11
N SER A 194 -12.50 -5.34 12.76
CA SER A 194 -13.37 -6.50 13.00
C SER A 194 -13.65 -6.74 14.48
N ILE A 195 -12.60 -6.76 15.31
CA ILE A 195 -12.72 -6.95 16.76
C ILE A 195 -13.48 -5.78 17.40
N SER A 196 -13.09 -4.54 17.08
CA SER A 196 -13.68 -3.34 17.67
C SER A 196 -15.16 -3.20 17.31
N THR A 197 -15.54 -3.52 16.06
CA THR A 197 -16.94 -3.49 15.63
C THR A 197 -17.78 -4.50 16.42
N LYS A 198 -17.29 -5.75 16.57
CA LYS A 198 -17.99 -6.79 17.35
C LYS A 198 -18.19 -6.41 18.81
N MET A 199 -17.19 -5.74 19.41
CA MET A 199 -17.28 -5.27 20.80
C MET A 199 -18.22 -4.08 20.97
N LEU A 200 -18.35 -3.24 19.94
CA LEU A 200 -19.08 -1.97 20.03
C LEU A 200 -20.54 -2.07 19.57
N MET A 201 -20.87 -3.03 18.70
CA MET A 201 -22.26 -3.29 18.25
C MET A 201 -23.28 -3.44 19.40
N PRO A 202 -22.97 -4.10 20.53
CA PRO A 202 -23.92 -4.19 21.65
C PRO A 202 -24.06 -2.89 22.46
N VAL A 203 -23.13 -1.94 22.29
CA VAL A 203 -22.98 -0.76 23.16
C VAL A 203 -23.55 0.50 22.52
N THR A 204 -23.48 0.62 21.19
CA THR A 204 -23.99 1.79 20.47
C THR A 204 -24.77 1.39 19.23
N ASN A 205 -25.93 2.03 19.06
CA ASN A 205 -26.74 1.92 17.85
C ASN A 205 -26.42 3.03 16.83
N SER A 206 -25.55 3.99 17.18
CA SER A 206 -25.20 5.09 16.28
C SER A 206 -24.08 4.66 15.33
N PRO A 207 -24.34 4.54 14.01
CA PRO A 207 -23.34 4.09 13.06
C PRO A 207 -22.17 5.08 12.93
N TYR A 208 -22.42 6.38 13.07
CA TYR A 208 -21.38 7.41 13.00
C TYR A 208 -20.43 7.37 14.20
N LEU A 209 -21.00 7.15 15.40
CA LEU A 209 -20.19 7.02 16.61
C LEU A 209 -19.37 5.73 16.57
N ALA A 210 -19.99 4.63 16.11
CA ALA A 210 -19.31 3.37 15.91
C ALA A 210 -18.13 3.52 14.92
N PHE A 211 -18.36 4.17 13.78
CA PHE A 211 -17.32 4.44 12.79
C PHE A 211 -16.15 5.22 13.36
N LEU A 212 -16.42 6.31 14.10
CA LEU A 212 -15.38 7.16 14.69
C LEU A 212 -14.53 6.37 15.72
N ILE A 213 -15.18 5.63 16.61
CA ILE A 213 -14.51 4.85 17.65
C ILE A 213 -13.68 3.73 17.03
N VAL A 214 -14.28 2.93 16.13
CA VAL A 214 -13.64 1.77 15.52
C VAL A 214 -12.44 2.20 14.65
N THR A 215 -12.59 3.27 13.87
CA THR A 215 -11.47 3.83 13.07
C THR A 215 -10.37 4.39 13.98
N GLY A 216 -10.75 5.10 15.05
CA GLY A 216 -9.80 5.62 16.03
C GLY A 216 -9.00 4.51 16.72
N LEU A 217 -9.66 3.42 17.11
CA LEU A 217 -9.02 2.24 17.71
C LEU A 217 -8.08 1.53 16.73
N ALA A 218 -8.51 1.36 15.48
CA ALA A 218 -7.67 0.75 14.44
C ALA A 218 -6.41 1.59 14.16
N LEU A 219 -6.56 2.91 14.05
CA LEU A 219 -5.44 3.83 13.85
C LEU A 219 -4.49 3.83 15.06
N ALA A 220 -5.02 3.94 16.28
CA ALA A 220 -4.23 3.93 17.50
C ALA A 220 -3.49 2.60 17.69
N GLY A 221 -4.14 1.47 17.42
CA GLY A 221 -3.51 0.15 17.48
C GLY A 221 -2.44 -0.04 16.41
N GLY A 222 -2.66 0.45 15.19
CA GLY A 222 -1.64 0.48 14.13
C GLY A 222 -0.41 1.32 14.49
N ILE A 223 -0.62 2.52 15.03
CA ILE A 223 0.46 3.38 15.55
C ILE A 223 1.19 2.70 16.72
N GLY A 224 0.45 2.04 17.62
CA GLY A 224 1.03 1.26 18.72
C GLY A 224 1.94 0.15 18.21
N CYS A 225 1.47 -0.63 17.22
CA CYS A 225 2.26 -1.67 16.56
C CYS A 225 3.54 -1.10 15.93
N HIS A 226 3.43 0.04 15.23
CA HIS A 226 4.58 0.73 14.65
C HIS A 226 5.63 1.09 15.72
N LEU A 227 5.20 1.70 16.83
CA LEU A 227 6.10 2.17 17.87
C LEU A 227 6.73 1.04 18.70
N MET A 228 5.98 -0.04 18.93
CA MET A 228 6.37 -1.13 19.83
C MET A 228 7.05 -2.30 19.12
N VAL A 229 6.75 -2.52 17.84
CA VAL A 229 7.23 -3.69 17.09
C VAL A 229 8.08 -3.26 15.91
N GLU A 230 7.50 -2.54 14.96
CA GLU A 230 8.17 -2.19 13.70
C GLU A 230 9.42 -1.33 13.93
N ARG A 231 9.29 -0.22 14.66
CA ARG A 231 10.38 0.73 14.87
C ARG A 231 11.54 0.11 15.67
N PRO A 232 11.32 -0.69 16.74
CA PRO A 232 12.39 -1.43 17.39
C PRO A 232 13.07 -2.46 16.48
N LEU A 233 12.32 -3.20 15.65
CA LEU A 233 12.89 -4.16 14.72
C LEU A 233 13.78 -3.48 13.66
N LEU A 234 13.30 -2.39 13.05
CA LEU A 234 14.06 -1.62 12.07
C LEU A 234 15.32 -0.97 12.66
N ARG A 235 15.31 -0.64 13.95
CA ARG A 235 16.50 -0.13 14.67
C ARG A 235 17.57 -1.19 14.90
N ARG A 236 17.19 -2.48 14.97
CA ARG A 236 18.12 -3.60 15.15
C ARG A 236 18.82 -3.99 13.85
N ILE A 237 18.26 -3.61 12.69
CA ILE A 237 18.91 -3.84 11.39
C ILE A 237 20.05 -2.82 11.24
N PRO A 238 21.31 -3.28 11.11
CA PRO A 238 22.43 -2.36 10.94
C PRO A 238 22.26 -1.56 9.66
N ARG A 239 22.21 -0.23 9.79
CA ARG A 239 22.13 0.69 8.65
C ARG A 239 23.51 0.83 7.99
N ARG A 240 23.98 -0.21 7.29
CA ARG A 240 24.97 -0.22 6.18
C ARG A 240 25.52 -1.63 5.87
N PRO A 241 25.54 -2.06 4.60
CA PRO A 241 26.63 -2.89 4.10
C PRO A 241 27.92 -2.05 4.02
N PRO A 242 29.07 -2.54 4.51
CA PRO A 242 30.35 -1.88 4.28
C PRO A 242 30.71 -1.97 2.77
N GLY A 243 30.96 -0.84 2.09
CA GLY A 243 31.66 -0.90 0.79
C GLY A 243 31.38 0.13 -0.30
N PHE A 244 30.36 0.99 -0.22
CA PHE A 244 29.99 1.85 -1.38
C PHE A 244 30.62 3.27 -1.38
N GLY A 245 31.80 3.45 -0.77
CA GLY A 245 32.40 4.77 -0.50
C GLY A 245 33.84 5.01 -1.00
N ARG A 246 34.42 4.18 -1.89
CA ARG A 246 35.85 4.32 -2.26
C ARG A 246 36.23 4.18 -3.75
N ARG A 247 35.34 4.49 -4.71
CA ARG A 247 35.72 4.52 -6.15
C ARG A 247 35.22 5.76 -6.92
N ALA A 248 35.46 6.95 -6.38
CA ALA A 248 35.24 8.19 -7.13
C ALA A 248 36.31 9.28 -6.85
N LYS A 249 37.53 8.85 -6.51
CA LYS A 249 38.73 9.70 -6.50
C LYS A 249 39.87 8.85 -7.02
N GLU A 250 39.98 8.76 -8.35
CA GLU A 250 41.18 8.39 -9.12
C GLU A 250 40.73 8.07 -10.56
N SER A 251 40.59 9.13 -11.36
CA SER A 251 40.86 9.18 -12.82
C SER A 251 40.68 10.61 -13.29
#